data_AF-A0A845Y493-F1
#
_entry.id   AF-A0A845Y493-F1
#
_cell.length_a   1.000
_cell.length_b   1.000
_cell.length_c   1.000
_cell.angle_alpha   90.00
_cell.angle_beta   90.00
_cell.angle_gamma   90.00
#
_symmetry.space_group_name_H-M   'P 1'
#
loop_
_entity.id
_entity.type
_entity.pdbx_description
1 polymer ?
#
loop_
_entity_poly.entity_id
_entity_poly.type
_entity_poly.pdbx_seq_one_letter_code
_entity_poly.pdbx_strand_id
1 'polypeptide(L)'
;MRPIKPTEKAPKASKGTVVVENFRDRLRLRWRVAGQRYSLSLGLSDTKENRILAGAKAQLIESDIKYERFDFTLAKYKPQDTKGYASVYETKPTQARMTVHQLFTAFTEYKIKTVSKRTIKQKYQVVIKYLDRYFDDKKAAEFVSLDNAEAFVQYLEQSMSVSTIKIYLCLLNACWEWSRTKQVTQYNPWKEL
;
A
#
# COMPACT_ATOMS: atom_id res chain seq x y z
N MET A 1 -37.29 10.13 -36.63
CA MET A 1 -35.85 10.44 -36.76
C MET A 1 -35.48 11.50 -35.72
N ARG A 2 -34.60 11.19 -34.76
CA ARG A 2 -34.04 12.21 -33.83
C ARG A 2 -32.67 12.65 -34.38
N PRO A 3 -32.37 13.95 -34.46
CA PRO A 3 -31.08 14.41 -34.98
C PRO A 3 -29.98 14.17 -33.94
N ILE A 4 -28.89 13.55 -34.36
CA ILE A 4 -27.67 13.34 -33.58
C ILE A 4 -26.89 14.65 -33.64
N LYS A 5 -26.72 15.34 -32.50
CA LYS A 5 -25.85 16.51 -32.41
C LYS A 5 -24.40 16.10 -32.68
N PRO A 6 -23.61 16.89 -33.42
CA PRO A 6 -22.17 16.63 -33.59
C PRO A 6 -21.48 16.78 -32.23
N THR A 7 -20.72 15.77 -31.81
CA THR A 7 -19.83 15.85 -30.65
C THR A 7 -18.67 16.80 -30.97
N GLU A 8 -18.72 17.98 -30.40
CA GLU A 8 -17.65 18.98 -30.44
C GLU A 8 -16.35 18.36 -29.91
N LYS A 9 -15.31 18.30 -30.75
CA LYS A 9 -14.00 17.81 -30.35
C LYS A 9 -13.38 18.84 -29.40
N ALA A 10 -13.18 18.45 -28.14
CA ALA A 10 -12.52 19.28 -27.13
C ALA A 10 -11.17 19.82 -27.67
N PRO A 11 -10.84 21.10 -27.43
CA PRO A 11 -9.61 21.71 -27.91
C PRO A 11 -8.39 20.92 -27.41
N LYS A 12 -7.44 20.66 -28.31
CA LYS A 12 -6.20 19.96 -27.98
C LYS A 12 -5.42 20.80 -26.97
N ALA A 13 -5.19 20.24 -25.79
CA ALA A 13 -4.38 20.87 -24.75
C ALA A 13 -2.98 21.21 -25.29
N SER A 14 -2.44 22.37 -24.90
CA SER A 14 -1.13 22.83 -25.37
C SER A 14 -0.01 21.91 -24.84
N LYS A 15 1.17 21.97 -25.47
CA LYS A 15 2.31 21.15 -25.05
C LYS A 15 2.64 21.47 -23.59
N GLY A 16 2.68 20.45 -22.73
CA GLY A 16 2.96 20.59 -21.31
C GLY A 16 1.73 20.78 -20.42
N THR A 17 0.51 20.89 -20.95
CA THR A 17 -0.70 20.99 -20.12
C THR A 17 -0.94 19.73 -19.29
N VAL A 18 -1.25 19.91 -18.02
CA VAL A 18 -1.53 18.84 -17.07
C VAL A 18 -3.02 18.80 -16.77
N VAL A 19 -3.66 17.70 -17.17
CA VAL A 19 -5.09 17.49 -16.99
C VAL A 19 -5.35 16.76 -15.67
N VAL A 20 -6.26 17.31 -14.87
CA VAL A 20 -6.83 16.62 -13.70
C VAL A 20 -8.04 15.79 -14.16
N GLU A 21 -7.95 14.47 -14.06
CA GLU A 21 -9.04 13.54 -14.36
C GLU A 21 -9.50 12.80 -13.09
N ASN A 22 -10.78 12.43 -13.04
CA ASN A 22 -11.28 11.44 -12.10
C ASN A 22 -11.09 10.05 -12.71
N PHE A 23 -10.40 9.16 -12.00
CA PHE A 23 -10.25 7.76 -12.34
C PHE A 23 -10.61 6.90 -11.14
N ARG A 24 -11.76 6.22 -11.19
CA ARG A 24 -12.29 5.35 -10.11
C ARG A 24 -12.42 6.10 -8.78
N ASP A 25 -13.11 7.24 -8.81
CA ASP A 25 -13.34 8.14 -7.66
C ASP A 25 -12.08 8.76 -7.06
N ARG A 26 -10.95 8.68 -7.77
CA ARG A 26 -9.66 9.23 -7.37
C ARG A 26 -9.12 10.20 -8.41
N LEU A 27 -8.53 11.29 -7.94
CA LEU A 27 -7.91 12.28 -8.83
C LEU A 27 -6.56 11.80 -9.34
N ARG A 28 -6.37 11.95 -10.65
CA ARG A 28 -5.13 11.63 -11.37
C ARG A 28 -4.75 12.78 -12.27
N LEU A 29 -3.46 13.06 -12.35
CA LEU A 29 -2.88 14.00 -13.30
C LEU A 29 -2.39 13.26 -14.54
N ARG A 30 -2.67 13.78 -15.74
CA ARG A 30 -2.16 13.24 -17.02
C ARG A 30 -1.62 14.34 -17.91
N TRP A 31 -0.46 14.11 -18.51
CA TRP A 31 0.18 15.08 -19.39
C TRP A 31 1.18 14.43 -20.35
N ARG A 32 1.77 15.24 -21.23
CA ARG A 32 2.83 14.82 -22.14
C ARG A 32 4.01 15.79 -22.09
N VAL A 33 5.22 15.25 -22.03
CA VAL A 33 6.50 15.98 -22.07
C VAL A 33 7.44 15.22 -22.99
N ALA A 34 8.15 15.92 -23.87
CA ALA A 34 9.16 15.33 -24.76
C ALA A 34 8.67 14.08 -25.53
N GLY A 35 7.41 14.07 -25.97
CA GLY A 35 6.81 12.95 -26.71
C GLY A 35 6.34 11.76 -25.84
N GLN A 36 6.68 11.74 -24.55
CA GLN A 36 6.30 10.70 -23.60
C GLN A 36 5.01 11.06 -22.84
N ARG A 37 4.21 10.04 -22.49
CA ARG A 37 2.97 10.19 -21.71
C ARG A 37 3.27 9.93 -20.24
N TYR A 38 2.87 10.85 -19.37
CA TYR A 38 3.00 10.73 -17.93
C TYR A 38 1.62 10.69 -17.26
N SER A 39 1.55 9.95 -16.16
CA SER A 39 0.39 9.93 -15.28
C SER A 39 0.81 9.83 -13.83
N LEU A 40 0.17 10.61 -12.96
CA LEU A 40 0.42 10.59 -11.52
C LEU A 40 -0.91 10.51 -10.77
N SER A 41 -1.12 9.42 -10.04
CA SER A 41 -2.28 9.28 -9.16
C SER A 41 -2.00 10.00 -7.84
N LEU A 42 -2.91 10.88 -7.40
CA LEU A 42 -2.72 11.69 -6.19
C LEU A 42 -3.25 11.01 -4.92
N GLY A 43 -4.01 9.91 -5.05
CA GLY A 43 -4.65 9.25 -3.91
C GLY A 43 -5.82 10.03 -3.31
N LEU A 44 -6.11 11.23 -3.80
CA LEU A 44 -7.20 12.09 -3.34
C LEU A 44 -8.54 11.63 -3.94
N SER A 45 -9.62 11.69 -3.16
CA SER A 45 -10.99 11.50 -3.68
C SER A 45 -11.42 12.71 -4.51
N ASP A 46 -12.37 12.52 -5.43
CA ASP A 46 -12.90 13.62 -6.25
C ASP A 46 -13.87 14.52 -5.45
N THR A 47 -13.30 15.40 -4.63
CA THR A 47 -14.02 16.49 -3.94
C THR A 47 -13.56 17.84 -4.49
N LYS A 48 -14.36 18.90 -4.27
CA LYS A 48 -14.01 20.26 -4.73
C LYS A 48 -12.66 20.72 -4.17
N GLU A 49 -12.40 20.48 -2.88
CA GLU A 49 -11.14 20.82 -2.20
C GLU A 49 -9.96 20.04 -2.78
N ASN A 50 -10.13 18.73 -2.97
CA ASN A 50 -9.10 17.88 -3.54
C ASN A 50 -8.80 18.23 -5.00
N ARG A 51 -9.78 18.73 -5.76
CA ARG A 51 -9.55 19.26 -7.12
C ARG A 51 -8.71 20.53 -7.10
N ILE A 52 -8.87 21.40 -6.11
CA ILE A 52 -8.02 22.59 -5.95
C ILE A 52 -6.58 22.16 -5.68
N LEU A 53 -6.36 21.19 -4.76
CA LEU A 53 -5.03 20.64 -4.48
C LEU A 53 -4.41 19.95 -5.71
N ALA A 54 -5.20 19.16 -6.43
CA ALA A 54 -4.77 18.53 -7.68
C ALA A 54 -4.40 19.57 -8.74
N GLY A 55 -5.17 20.66 -8.84
CA GLY A 55 -4.89 21.80 -9.71
C GLY A 55 -3.58 22.51 -9.37
N ALA A 56 -3.33 22.77 -8.09
CA ALA A 56 -2.06 23.37 -7.65
C ALA A 56 -0.86 22.47 -8.01
N LYS A 57 -1.01 21.15 -7.87
CA LYS A 57 0.03 20.19 -8.26
C LYS A 57 0.22 20.11 -9.77
N ALA A 58 -0.87 20.22 -10.54
CA ALA A 58 -0.82 20.33 -11.99
C ALA A 58 -0.03 21.58 -12.43
N GLN A 59 -0.32 22.74 -11.83
CA GLN A 59 0.39 24.00 -12.10
C GLN A 59 1.90 23.91 -11.77
N LEU A 60 2.26 23.22 -10.68
CA LEU A 60 3.67 22.98 -10.35
C LEU A 60 4.39 22.21 -11.46
N ILE A 61 3.76 21.14 -11.96
CA ILE A 61 4.31 20.32 -13.05
C ILE A 61 4.39 21.16 -14.34
N GLU A 62 3.36 21.91 -14.68
CA GLU A 62 3.35 22.81 -15.85
C GLU A 62 4.48 23.84 -15.79
N SER A 63 4.69 24.44 -14.60
CA SER A 63 5.79 25.38 -14.35
C SER A 63 7.14 24.71 -14.57
N ASP A 64 7.37 23.54 -13.98
CA ASP A 64 8.63 22.81 -14.14
C ASP A 64 8.89 22.38 -15.58
N ILE A 65 7.85 22.03 -16.34
CA ILE A 65 7.97 21.75 -17.78
C ILE A 65 8.39 23.02 -18.54
N LYS A 66 7.76 24.16 -18.22
CA LYS A 66 8.04 25.45 -18.89
C LYS A 66 9.46 25.95 -18.61
N TYR A 67 9.97 25.73 -17.41
CA TYR A 67 11.31 26.15 -17.00
C TYR A 67 12.37 25.05 -17.14
N GLU A 68 12.08 23.97 -17.87
CA GLU A 68 13.01 22.84 -18.12
C GLU A 68 13.58 22.18 -16.83
N ARG A 69 12.80 22.23 -15.74
CA ARG A 69 13.10 21.63 -14.42
C ARG A 69 12.26 20.40 -14.14
N PHE A 70 11.67 19.80 -15.17
CA PHE A 70 10.77 18.67 -15.02
C PHE A 70 11.53 17.42 -14.54
N ASP A 71 11.08 16.87 -13.41
CA ASP A 71 11.59 15.61 -12.89
C ASP A 71 10.92 14.41 -13.59
N PHE A 72 11.64 13.79 -14.52
CA PHE A 72 11.19 12.61 -15.26
C PHE A 72 10.91 11.38 -14.39
N THR A 73 11.47 11.32 -13.16
CA THR A 73 11.22 10.20 -12.21
C THR A 73 9.91 10.33 -11.44
N LEU A 74 9.27 11.52 -11.52
CA LEU A 74 8.09 11.91 -10.77
C LEU A 74 8.26 11.92 -9.24
N ALA A 75 9.47 11.69 -8.71
CA ALA A 75 9.72 11.64 -7.28
C ALA A 75 9.40 12.97 -6.58
N LYS A 76 9.71 14.10 -7.24
CA LYS A 76 9.36 15.47 -6.79
C LYS A 76 7.85 15.71 -6.70
N TYR A 77 7.08 15.03 -7.54
CA TYR A 77 5.64 15.27 -7.67
C TYR A 77 4.78 14.28 -6.88
N LYS A 78 5.34 13.15 -6.46
CA LYS A 78 4.59 12.24 -5.58
C LYS A 78 4.25 12.95 -4.27
N PRO A 79 3.10 12.65 -3.66
CA PRO A 79 2.86 12.98 -2.26
C PRO A 79 4.01 12.36 -1.47
N GLN A 80 4.93 13.20 -0.98
CA GLN A 80 5.89 12.73 -0.01
C GLN A 80 5.10 12.51 1.27
N ASP A 81 5.28 11.35 1.91
CA ASP A 81 4.83 11.12 3.27
C ASP A 81 5.60 12.07 4.20
N THR A 82 5.26 13.35 4.17
CA THR A 82 5.76 14.35 5.09
C THR A 82 5.10 14.05 6.43
N LYS A 83 5.73 13.15 7.19
CA LYS A 83 5.62 13.08 8.64
C LYS A 83 5.89 14.49 9.19
N GLY A 84 4.86 15.33 9.33
CA GLY A 84 5.07 16.69 9.85
C GLY A 84 3.90 17.66 9.71
N TYR A 85 3.03 17.55 8.71
CA TYR A 85 1.87 18.43 8.61
C TYR A 85 0.60 17.60 8.40
N ALA A 86 -0.18 17.52 9.46
CA ALA A 86 -1.46 16.83 9.51
C ALA A 86 -2.38 17.34 8.39
N SER A 87 -2.78 16.45 7.50
CA SER A 87 -3.96 16.69 6.67
C SER A 87 -5.20 16.66 7.56
N VAL A 88 -5.85 17.82 7.72
CA VAL A 88 -7.11 18.03 8.45
C VAL A 88 -8.33 17.60 7.61
N TYR A 89 -8.19 16.56 6.79
CA TYR A 89 -9.35 15.90 6.19
C TYR A 89 -9.41 14.48 6.73
N GLU A 90 -10.55 14.18 7.34
CA GLU A 90 -10.92 12.95 8.01
C GLU A 90 -10.62 11.72 7.14
N THR A 91 -9.39 11.22 7.22
CA THR A 91 -9.20 9.78 7.13
C THR A 91 -9.85 9.23 8.39
N LYS A 92 -10.88 8.39 8.24
CA LYS A 92 -11.16 7.32 9.21
C LYS A 92 -9.83 6.89 9.82
N PRO A 93 -9.71 6.82 11.17
CA PRO A 93 -8.43 6.75 11.85
C PRO A 93 -7.56 5.77 11.06
N THR A 94 -6.47 6.28 10.48
CA THR A 94 -5.50 5.44 9.80
C THR A 94 -5.00 4.53 10.91
N GLN A 95 -5.61 3.35 11.02
CA GLN A 95 -5.23 2.34 11.98
C GLN A 95 -3.76 2.13 11.69
N ALA A 96 -2.90 2.51 12.63
CA ALA A 96 -1.45 2.50 12.43
C ALA A 96 -1.12 1.16 11.77
N ARG A 97 -0.58 1.21 10.54
CA ARG A 97 -0.36 0.00 9.73
C ARG A 97 0.42 -0.99 10.58
N MET A 98 -0.22 -2.07 10.97
CA MET A 98 0.39 -3.03 11.88
C MET A 98 1.57 -3.66 11.17
N THR A 99 2.73 -3.64 11.83
CA THR A 99 3.90 -4.38 11.35
C THR A 99 3.66 -5.88 11.51
N VAL A 100 4.44 -6.70 10.81
CA VAL A 100 4.38 -8.17 10.94
C VAL A 100 4.53 -8.59 12.40
N HIS A 101 5.49 -8.00 13.11
CA HIS A 101 5.69 -8.18 14.54
C HIS A 101 4.42 -7.85 15.33
N GLN A 102 3.90 -6.63 15.18
CA GLN A 102 2.73 -6.16 15.91
C GLN A 102 1.50 -7.03 15.66
N LEU A 103 1.29 -7.45 14.41
CA LEU A 103 0.18 -8.31 14.05
C LEU A 103 0.26 -9.67 14.75
N PHE A 104 1.43 -10.31 14.69
CA PHE A 104 1.59 -11.63 15.28
C PHE A 104 1.58 -11.58 16.83
N THR A 105 2.11 -10.51 17.42
CA THR A 105 1.99 -10.24 18.86
C THR A 105 0.53 -10.10 19.28
N ALA A 106 -0.27 -9.29 18.59
CA ALA A 106 -1.69 -9.13 18.87
C ALA A 106 -2.48 -10.45 18.70
N PHE A 107 -2.13 -11.26 17.69
CA PHE A 107 -2.69 -12.60 17.51
C PHE A 107 -2.33 -13.54 18.66
N THR A 108 -1.08 -13.47 19.15
CA THR A 108 -0.60 -14.26 20.28
C THR A 108 -1.35 -13.90 21.57
N GLU A 109 -1.58 -12.61 21.82
CA GLU A 109 -2.39 -12.11 22.93
C GLU A 109 -3.85 -12.58 22.84
N TYR A 110 -4.43 -12.61 21.63
CA TYR A 110 -5.75 -13.19 21.41
C TYR A 110 -5.78 -14.69 21.75
N LYS A 111 -4.74 -15.44 21.35
CA LYS A 111 -4.63 -16.88 21.57
C LYS A 111 -4.26 -17.28 23.00
N ILE A 112 -3.65 -16.40 23.81
CA ILE A 112 -3.26 -16.72 25.19
C ILE A 112 -4.47 -17.16 26.06
N LYS A 113 -5.68 -16.74 25.68
CA LYS A 113 -6.94 -17.09 26.37
C LYS A 113 -7.40 -18.53 26.11
N THR A 114 -6.95 -19.15 25.03
CA THR A 114 -7.43 -20.47 24.57
C THR A 114 -6.32 -21.49 24.37
N VAL A 115 -5.06 -21.07 24.43
CA VAL A 115 -3.88 -21.90 24.19
C VAL A 115 -3.01 -21.96 25.44
N SER A 116 -2.43 -23.14 25.73
CA SER A 116 -1.58 -23.32 26.91
C SER A 116 -0.36 -22.38 26.89
N LYS A 117 0.05 -21.90 28.09
CA LYS A 117 1.25 -21.05 28.27
C LYS A 117 2.51 -21.68 27.67
N ARG A 118 2.64 -23.01 27.77
CA ARG A 118 3.75 -23.77 27.19
C ARG A 118 3.77 -23.63 25.66
N THR A 119 2.62 -23.81 25.01
CA THR A 119 2.50 -23.69 23.55
C THR A 119 2.79 -22.27 23.07
N ILE A 120 2.32 -21.25 23.79
CA ILE A 120 2.64 -19.85 23.49
C ILE A 120 4.16 -19.63 23.53
N LYS A 121 4.83 -20.08 24.60
CA LYS A 121 6.28 -19.92 24.76
C LYS A 121 7.10 -20.71 23.73
N GLN A 122 6.71 -21.95 23.43
CA GLN A 122 7.50 -22.86 22.58
C GLN A 122 7.23 -22.69 21.09
N LYS A 123 6.08 -22.14 20.69
CA LYS A 123 5.71 -21.99 19.28
C LYS A 123 5.53 -20.52 18.90
N TYR A 124 4.58 -19.83 19.49
CA TYR A 124 4.22 -18.47 19.09
C TYR A 124 5.39 -17.49 19.26
N GLN A 125 6.01 -17.47 20.44
CA GLN A 125 7.16 -16.60 20.70
C GLN A 125 8.38 -16.95 19.83
N VAL A 126 8.52 -18.21 19.44
CA VAL A 126 9.61 -18.63 18.56
C VAL A 126 9.37 -18.14 17.13
N VAL A 127 8.13 -18.25 16.63
CA VAL A 127 7.75 -17.70 15.31
C VAL A 127 8.00 -16.19 15.25
N ILE A 128 7.61 -15.43 16.29
CA ILE A 128 7.89 -13.97 16.36
C ILE A 128 9.38 -13.68 16.17
N LYS A 129 10.26 -14.40 16.86
CA LYS A 129 11.71 -14.19 16.71
C LYS A 129 12.22 -14.40 15.29
N TYR A 130 11.68 -15.38 14.57
CA TYR A 130 12.06 -15.61 13.18
C TYR A 130 11.49 -14.54 12.25
N LEU A 131 10.26 -14.10 12.50
CA LEU A 131 9.65 -12.99 11.76
C LEU A 131 10.47 -11.70 11.95
N ASP A 132 10.85 -11.36 13.17
CA ASP A 132 11.63 -10.15 13.48
C ASP A 132 13.00 -10.17 12.78
N ARG A 133 13.68 -11.32 12.82
CA ARG A 133 14.98 -11.49 12.12
C ARG A 133 14.87 -11.34 10.61
N TYR A 134 13.75 -11.75 10.00
CA TYR A 134 13.62 -11.78 8.55
C TYR A 134 13.00 -10.49 7.98
N PHE A 135 11.90 -10.01 8.57
CA PHE A 135 11.13 -8.90 8.04
C PHE A 135 11.58 -7.53 8.55
N ASP A 136 12.42 -7.48 9.59
CA ASP A 136 12.67 -6.29 10.41
C ASP A 136 11.37 -5.77 11.07
N ASP A 137 11.50 -4.98 12.13
CA ASP A 137 10.36 -4.53 12.95
C ASP A 137 9.39 -3.61 12.18
N LYS A 138 9.78 -3.19 10.96
CA LYS A 138 9.15 -2.12 10.18
C LYS A 138 8.29 -2.61 9.03
N LYS A 139 8.37 -3.88 8.62
CA LYS A 139 7.57 -4.38 7.50
C LYS A 139 6.09 -4.38 7.89
N ALA A 140 5.29 -3.62 7.14
CA ALA A 140 3.84 -3.64 7.31
C ALA A 140 3.26 -4.98 6.85
N ALA A 141 2.39 -5.58 7.67
CA ALA A 141 1.82 -6.91 7.43
C ALA A 141 0.95 -6.98 6.17
N GLU A 142 0.31 -5.86 5.81
CA GLU A 142 -0.50 -5.74 4.58
C GLU A 142 0.31 -5.84 3.28
N PHE A 143 1.63 -5.62 3.34
CA PHE A 143 2.54 -5.66 2.19
C PHE A 143 3.40 -6.92 2.16
N VAL A 144 3.02 -7.97 2.92
CA VAL A 144 3.62 -9.30 2.77
C VAL A 144 2.97 -9.96 1.56
N SER A 145 3.75 -10.10 0.48
CA SER A 145 3.35 -10.78 -0.75
C SER A 145 3.61 -12.29 -0.67
N LEU A 146 3.19 -13.05 -1.69
CA LEU A 146 3.54 -14.46 -1.82
C LEU A 146 5.06 -14.66 -1.93
N ASP A 147 5.75 -13.87 -2.75
CA ASP A 147 7.22 -13.94 -2.90
C ASP A 147 7.94 -13.73 -1.57
N ASN A 148 7.45 -12.78 -0.75
CA ASN A 148 7.96 -12.56 0.60
C ASN A 148 7.75 -13.78 1.51
N ALA A 149 6.62 -14.47 1.37
CA ALA A 149 6.28 -15.64 2.17
C ALA A 149 7.10 -16.87 1.74
N GLU A 150 7.24 -17.12 0.45
CA GLU A 150 8.10 -18.18 -0.11
C GLU A 150 9.56 -17.97 0.29
N ALA A 151 10.07 -16.74 0.18
CA ALA A 151 11.44 -16.42 0.60
C ALA A 151 11.63 -16.56 2.12
N PHE A 152 10.59 -16.33 2.93
CA PHE A 152 10.64 -16.62 4.37
C PHE A 152 10.68 -18.14 4.64
N VAL A 153 9.92 -18.95 3.90
CA VAL A 153 9.99 -20.41 3.99
C VAL A 153 11.40 -20.91 3.67
N GLN A 154 11.98 -20.45 2.57
CA GLN A 154 13.36 -20.78 2.20
C GLN A 154 14.37 -20.41 3.28
N TYR A 155 14.17 -19.27 3.96
CA TYR A 155 15.00 -18.86 5.10
C TYR A 155 14.87 -19.84 6.30
N LEU A 156 13.67 -20.35 6.59
CA LEU A 156 13.46 -21.33 7.65
C LEU A 156 14.06 -22.71 7.32
N GLU A 157 14.02 -23.13 6.05
CA GLU A 157 14.55 -24.41 5.58
C GLU A 157 16.06 -24.54 5.82
N GLN A 158 16.79 -23.42 5.92
CA GLN A 158 18.21 -23.41 6.24
C GLN A 158 18.53 -23.87 7.67
N SER A 159 17.57 -23.81 8.58
CA SER A 159 17.82 -24.01 10.02
C SER A 159 16.82 -24.92 10.73
N MET A 160 15.75 -25.37 10.06
CA MET A 160 14.65 -26.10 10.69
C MET A 160 14.14 -27.28 9.86
N SER A 161 13.56 -28.27 10.54
CA SER A 161 12.91 -29.40 9.87
C SER A 161 11.61 -29.00 9.18
N VAL A 162 11.28 -29.67 8.08
CA VAL A 162 10.03 -29.47 7.32
C VAL A 162 8.79 -29.57 8.21
N SER A 163 8.76 -30.53 9.14
CA SER A 163 7.65 -30.70 10.09
C SER A 163 7.48 -29.48 11.01
N THR A 164 8.57 -28.84 11.42
CA THR A 164 8.53 -27.61 12.22
C THR A 164 8.01 -26.44 11.39
N ILE A 165 8.47 -26.32 10.14
CA ILE A 165 8.06 -25.26 9.22
C ILE A 165 6.56 -25.33 8.95
N LYS A 166 6.00 -26.53 8.71
CA LYS A 166 4.55 -26.73 8.55
C LYS A 166 3.74 -26.23 9.75
N ILE A 167 4.24 -26.43 10.97
CA ILE A 167 3.59 -25.91 12.18
C ILE A 167 3.60 -24.37 12.17
N TYR A 168 4.70 -23.75 11.73
CA TYR A 168 4.82 -22.30 11.69
C TYR A 168 3.93 -21.69 10.62
N LEU A 169 3.88 -22.29 9.44
CA LEU A 169 2.97 -21.89 8.36
C LEU A 169 1.50 -22.00 8.78
N CYS A 170 1.12 -23.06 9.49
CA CYS A 170 -0.22 -23.17 10.06
C CYS A 170 -0.55 -22.01 11.02
N LEU A 171 0.40 -21.58 11.86
CA LEU A 171 0.22 -20.44 12.76
C LEU A 171 0.15 -19.10 11.99
N LEU A 172 0.99 -18.90 10.97
CA LEU A 172 0.99 -17.71 10.14
C LEU A 172 -0.28 -17.58 9.32
N ASN A 173 -0.73 -18.68 8.72
CA ASN A 173 -2.01 -18.77 8.05
C ASN A 173 -3.16 -18.40 9.00
N ALA A 174 -3.22 -19.02 10.19
CA ALA A 174 -4.23 -18.70 11.19
C ALA A 174 -4.17 -17.23 11.67
N CYS A 175 -2.97 -16.65 11.78
CA CYS A 175 -2.77 -15.25 12.14
C CYS A 175 -3.30 -14.31 11.06
N TRP A 176 -2.97 -14.56 9.79
CA TRP A 176 -3.45 -13.74 8.67
C TRP A 176 -4.95 -13.90 8.48
N GLU A 177 -5.51 -15.09 8.61
CA GLU A 177 -6.97 -15.29 8.62
C GLU A 177 -7.66 -14.48 9.72
N TRP A 178 -7.15 -14.54 10.94
CA TRP A 178 -7.65 -13.73 12.04
C TRP A 178 -7.56 -12.23 11.72
N SER A 179 -6.44 -11.78 11.14
CA SER A 179 -6.24 -10.38 10.77
C SER A 179 -7.24 -9.88 9.72
N ARG A 180 -7.70 -10.75 8.80
CA ARG A 180 -8.73 -10.40 7.82
C ARG A 180 -10.08 -10.15 8.49
N THR A 181 -10.44 -10.91 9.52
CA THR A 181 -11.66 -10.65 10.31
C THR A 181 -11.61 -9.31 11.03
N LYS A 182 -10.41 -8.80 11.30
CA LYS A 182 -10.15 -7.49 11.90
C LYS A 182 -9.91 -6.39 10.85
N GLN A 183 -10.01 -6.71 9.55
CA GLN A 183 -9.74 -5.82 8.42
C GLN A 183 -8.31 -5.22 8.43
N VAL A 184 -7.36 -5.90 9.08
CA VAL A 184 -5.95 -5.46 9.14
C VAL A 184 -5.19 -5.86 7.87
N THR A 185 -5.47 -7.05 7.34
CA THR A 185 -4.96 -7.48 6.03
C THR A 185 -6.15 -7.82 5.12
N GLN A 186 -5.95 -7.68 3.81
CA GLN A 186 -6.95 -8.07 2.80
C GLN A 186 -6.61 -9.42 2.15
N TYR A 187 -5.34 -9.77 2.12
CA TYR A 187 -4.80 -10.95 1.46
C TYR A 187 -3.96 -11.78 2.44
N ASN A 188 -4.04 -13.11 2.30
CA ASN A 188 -3.29 -14.06 3.11
C ASN A 188 -2.25 -14.79 2.22
N PRO A 189 -0.95 -14.43 2.31
CA PRO A 189 0.10 -15.03 1.50
C PRO A 189 0.48 -16.44 1.95
N TRP A 190 0.05 -16.87 3.14
CA TRP A 190 0.43 -18.15 3.75
C TRP A 190 -0.58 -19.27 3.48
N LYS A 191 -1.65 -19.00 2.74
CA LYS A 191 -2.78 -19.93 2.60
C LYS A 191 -2.42 -21.18 1.79
N GLU A 192 -1.60 -21.03 0.76
CA GLU A 192 -1.26 -22.08 -0.21
C GLU A 192 0.17 -22.64 0.01
N LEU A 193 0.82 -22.28 1.12
CA LEU A 193 2.16 -22.73 1.52
C LEU A 193 2.07 -23.77 2.66
#